data_AF-A0A537WJZ6-F1
#
_entry.id   AF-A0A537WJZ6-F1
#
_cell.length_a   1.000
_cell.length_b   1.000
_cell.length_c   1.000
_cell.angle_alpha   90.00
_cell.angle_beta   90.00
_cell.angle_gamma   90.00
#
_symmetry.space_group_name_H-M   'P 1'
#
loop_
_entity.id
_entity.type
_entity.pdbx_description
1 polymer ?
#
loop_
_entity_poly.entity_id
_entity_poly.type
_entity_poly.pdbx_seq_one_letter_code
_entity_poly.pdbx_strand_id
1 'polypeptide(L)' 'MTPDDNGLRHSIGRTSAFMRMAAIELRRIAESDLGLADELRRIADQLDADADDLEQSAGPGTR' A
#
# COMPACT_ATOMS: atom_id res chain seq x y z
N MET A 1 18.71 -0.66 -18.22
CA MET A 1 17.45 -1.12 -17.62
C MET A 1 17.23 -2.52 -18.14
N THR A 2 17.46 -3.51 -17.29
CA THR A 2 17.40 -4.93 -17.65
C THR A 2 15.93 -5.42 -17.53
N PRO A 3 15.51 -6.44 -18.27
CA PRO A 3 14.11 -6.92 -18.26
C PRO A 3 13.60 -7.31 -16.85
N ASP A 4 14.49 -7.68 -15.94
CA ASP A 4 14.26 -7.92 -14.52
C ASP A 4 13.82 -6.67 -13.74
N ASP A 5 14.38 -5.49 -14.02
CA ASP A 5 13.95 -4.22 -13.41
C ASP A 5 12.47 -3.92 -13.71
N ASN A 6 12.03 -4.22 -14.93
CA ASN A 6 10.67 -3.92 -15.36
C ASN A 6 9.65 -4.89 -14.71
N GLY A 7 10.02 -6.17 -14.55
CA GLY A 7 9.21 -7.15 -13.85
C GLY A 7 9.06 -6.82 -12.36
N LEU A 8 10.15 -6.39 -11.72
CA LEU A 8 10.13 -5.95 -10.32
C LEU A 8 9.25 -4.72 -10.11
N ARG A 9 9.40 -3.69 -10.96
CA ARG A 9 8.57 -2.48 -10.89
C ARG A 9 7.08 -2.77 -11.11
N HIS A 10 6.77 -3.68 -12.04
CA HIS A 10 5.39 -4.12 -12.26
C HIS A 10 4.83 -4.87 -11.04
N SER A 11 5.62 -5.75 -10.43
CA SER A 11 5.23 -6.45 -9.20
C SER A 11 4.99 -5.48 -8.05
N ILE A 12 5.87 -4.50 -7.87
CA ILE A 12 5.73 -3.45 -6.86
C ILE A 12 4.45 -2.64 -7.05
N GLY A 13 4.17 -2.18 -8.28
CA GLY A 13 2.95 -1.43 -8.57
C GLY A 13 1.66 -2.24 -8.33
N ARG A 14 1.70 -3.56 -8.52
CA ARG A 14 0.55 -4.44 -8.19
C ARG A 14 0.36 -4.58 -6.68
N THR A 15 1.45 -4.74 -5.94
CA THR A 15 1.41 -4.87 -4.47
C THR A 15 0.97 -3.56 -3.83
N SER A 16 1.49 -2.41 -4.27
CA SER A 16 1.06 -1.09 -3.77
C SER A 16 -0.43 -0.85 -4.01
N ALA A 17 -0.91 -1.15 -5.22
CA ALA A 17 -2.33 -1.04 -5.55
C ALA A 17 -3.22 -1.94 -4.67
N PHE A 18 -2.76 -3.16 -4.37
CA PHE A 18 -3.47 -4.06 -3.46
C PHE A 18 -3.53 -3.49 -2.03
N MET A 19 -2.42 -2.98 -1.50
CA MET A 19 -2.37 -2.38 -0.16
C MET A 19 -3.33 -1.19 -0.04
N ARG A 20 -3.37 -0.31 -1.04
CA ARG A 20 -4.31 0.82 -1.08
C ARG A 20 -5.78 0.36 -1.13
N MET A 21 -6.10 -0.69 -1.89
CA MET A 21 -7.46 -1.26 -1.91
C MET A 21 -7.84 -1.84 -0.55
N ALA A 22 -6.94 -2.58 0.10
CA ALA A 22 -7.18 -3.13 1.43
C ALA A 22 -7.40 -2.01 2.46
N ALA A 23 -6.63 -0.92 2.41
CA ALA A 23 -6.83 0.25 3.26
C ALA A 23 -8.24 0.85 3.11
N ILE A 24 -8.73 1.00 1.88
CA ILE A 24 -10.09 1.50 1.61
C ILE A 24 -11.15 0.60 2.23
N GLU A 25 -11.03 -0.72 2.06
CA GLU A 25 -12.00 -1.67 2.62
C GLU A 25 -11.97 -1.68 4.15
N LEU A 26 -10.80 -1.59 4.77
CA LEU A 26 -10.69 -1.46 6.23
C LEU A 26 -11.38 -0.18 6.75
N ARG A 27 -11.22 0.95 6.05
CA ARG A 27 -11.92 2.20 6.39
C ARG A 27 -13.45 2.05 6.29
N ARG A 28 -13.95 1.31 5.28
CA ARG A 28 -15.39 1.01 5.14
C ARG A 28 -15.92 0.12 6.25
N ILE A 29 -15.15 -0.88 6.68
CA ILE A 29 -15.52 -1.73 7.82
C ILE A 29 -15.53 -0.91 9.11
N ALA A 30 -14.54 -0.01 9.29
CA ALA A 30 -14.46 0.89 10.44
C ALA A 30 -15.65 1.86 10.56
N GLU A 31 -16.31 2.21 9.44
CA GLU A 31 -17.53 3.00 9.45
C GLU A 31 -18.74 2.20 9.97
N SER A 32 -18.71 0.88 9.84
CA SER A 32 -19.80 -0.02 10.22
C SER A 32 -19.65 -0.60 11.63
N ASP A 33 -18.42 -0.79 12.13
CA ASP A 33 -18.12 -1.38 13.44
C ASP A 33 -17.32 -0.40 14.33
N LEU A 34 -18.01 0.17 15.32
CA LEU A 34 -17.44 1.13 16.27
C LEU A 34 -16.40 0.51 17.23
N GLY A 35 -16.42 -0.80 17.45
CA GLY A 35 -15.51 -1.46 18.39
C GLY A 35 -14.09 -1.58 17.86
N LEU A 36 -13.92 -1.63 16.54
CA LEU A 36 -12.64 -1.81 15.86
C LEU A 36 -12.24 -0.61 14.99
N ALA A 37 -13.07 0.45 14.95
CA ALA A 37 -12.91 1.56 14.03
C ALA A 37 -11.52 2.21 14.08
N ASP A 38 -10.99 2.46 15.28
CA ASP A 38 -9.67 3.09 15.45
C ASP A 38 -8.52 2.16 15.03
N GLU A 39 -8.63 0.86 15.31
CA GLU A 39 -7.61 -0.11 14.92
C GLU A 39 -7.60 -0.31 13.40
N LEU A 40 -8.77 -0.47 12.79
CA LEU A 40 -8.92 -0.60 11.34
C LEU A 40 -8.42 0.63 10.59
N ARG A 41 -8.67 1.84 11.13
CA ARG A 41 -8.11 3.09 10.58
C ARG A 41 -6.60 3.12 10.64
N ARG A 42 -6.00 2.74 11.78
CA ARG A 42 -4.53 2.66 11.92
C ARG A 42 -3.91 1.68 10.95
N ILE A 43 -4.50 0.50 10.77
CA ILE A 43 -4.00 -0.49 9.80
C ILE A 43 -4.12 0.06 8.38
N ALA A 44 -5.23 0.71 8.04
CA ALA A 44 -5.40 1.34 6.73
C ALA A 44 -4.35 2.43 6.46
N ASP A 45 -4.07 3.28 7.44
CA ASP A 45 -3.04 4.33 7.32
C ASP A 45 -1.63 3.72 7.17
N GLN A 46 -1.34 2.61 7.87
CA GLN A 46 -0.06 1.90 7.71
C GLN A 46 0.08 1.29 6.31
N LEU A 47 -0.98 0.69 5.77
CA LEU A 47 -0.96 0.11 4.42
C LEU A 47 -0.71 1.17 3.33
N ASP A 48 -1.25 2.37 3.49
CA ASP A 48 -0.98 3.48 2.57
C ASP A 48 0.50 3.93 2.67
N ALA A 49 1.04 4.05 3.89
CA ALA A 49 2.45 4.37 4.10
C ALA A 49 3.39 3.31 3.52
N ASP A 50 3.11 2.03 3.75
CA ASP A 50 3.89 0.92 3.22
C ASP A 50 3.83 0.88 1.69
N ALA A 51 2.70 1.24 1.09
CA ALA A 51 2.56 1.37 -0.36
C ALA A 51 3.42 2.51 -0.93
N ASP A 52 3.41 3.68 -0.30
CA ASP A 52 4.23 4.81 -0.70
C ASP A 52 5.73 4.51 -0.56
N ASP A 53 6.15 3.86 0.52
CA ASP A 53 7.55 3.45 0.73
C ASP A 53 8.00 2.40 -0.30
N LEU A 54 7.12 1.43 -0.60
CA LEU A 54 7.40 0.41 -1.60
C LEU A 54 7.56 1.03 -2.99
N GLU A 55 6.71 1.97 -3.38
CA GLU A 55 6.81 2.67 -4.66
C GLU A 55 8.05 3.56 -4.74
N GLN A 56 8.43 4.23 -3.65
CA GLN A 56 9.68 5.00 -3.56
C GLN A 56 10.92 4.13 -3.69
N SER A 57 10.92 2.93 -3.10
CA SER A 57 12.03 1.97 -3.23
C SER A 57 12.22 1.47 -4.68
N ALA A 58 11.18 1.58 -5.52
CA ALA A 58 11.19 1.22 -6.94
C ALA A 58 11.45 2.41 -7.89
N GLY A 59 11.51 3.62 -7.35
CA GLY A 59 11.93 4.84 -8.05
C GLY A 59 13.42 4.79 -8.39
N PRO A 60 13.88 5.59 -9.38
CA PRO A 60 15.30 5.62 -9.72
C PRO A 60 16.10 6.04 -8.48
N GLY A 61 16.96 5.14 -8.00
CA GLY A 61 17.90 5.43 -6.92
C GLY A 61 18.69 6.70 -7.25
N THR A 62 18.31 7.80 -6.60
CA THR A 62 19.04 9.06 -6.65
C THR A 62 19.33 9.45 -5.20
N ARG A 63 20.46 8.93 -4.73
CA ARG A 63 21.23 9.52 -3.64
C ARG A 63 22.69 9.51 -4.05
#